data_AF-A0A3A3GFC7-F1
#
_entry.id   AF-A0A3A3GFC7-F1
#
_cell.length_a   1.000
_cell.length_b   1.000
_cell.length_c   1.000
_cell.angle_alpha   90.00
_cell.angle_beta   90.00
_cell.angle_gamma   90.00
#
_symmetry.space_group_name_H-M   'P 1'
#
loop_
_entity.id
_entity.type
_entity.pdbx_description
1 polymer ?
#
loop_
_entity_poly.entity_id
_entity_poly.type
_entity_poly.pdbx_seq_one_letter_code
_entity_poly.pdbx_strand_id
1 'polypeptide(L)'
;MSKLKIKSKNKFCFASEFEAARLMGGFSVESTAKICCRDSRTIRDWLSGAKPCPAWALRLIVLESRYMDALYRLQTPRAYESMHLARGMAANQQVNKAAIRLIS
;
A
#
# COMPACT_ATOMS: atom_id res chain seq x y z
N MET A 1 -3.96 -38.39 1.17
CA MET A 1 -3.25 -37.27 1.84
C MET A 1 -4.26 -36.26 2.36
N SER A 2 -4.44 -36.15 3.67
CA SER A 2 -5.26 -35.09 4.26
C SER A 2 -4.50 -33.77 4.15
N LYS A 3 -5.08 -32.77 3.47
CA LYS A 3 -4.50 -31.43 3.37
C LYS A 3 -4.32 -30.87 4.80
N LEU A 4 -3.12 -30.37 5.12
CA LEU A 4 -2.84 -29.60 6.33
C LEU A 4 -3.80 -28.40 6.38
N LYS A 5 -4.86 -28.51 7.19
CA LYS A 5 -5.75 -27.39 7.47
C LYS A 5 -5.02 -26.49 8.46
N ILE A 6 -4.36 -25.44 7.97
CA ILE A 6 -3.91 -24.34 8.82
C ILE A 6 -5.17 -23.73 9.45
N LYS A 7 -5.49 -24.16 10.68
CA LYS A 7 -6.64 -23.69 11.46
C LYS A 7 -6.29 -22.38 12.17
N SER A 8 -5.80 -21.35 11.47
CA SER A 8 -5.95 -19.99 11.99
C SER A 8 -7.28 -19.44 11.48
N LYS A 9 -8.39 -19.86 12.11
CA LYS A 9 -9.72 -19.24 11.92
C LYS A 9 -9.78 -17.87 12.61
N ASN A 10 -8.68 -17.10 12.60
CA ASN A 10 -8.72 -15.77 13.18
C ASN A 10 -9.55 -14.88 12.25
N LYS A 11 -10.80 -14.68 12.64
CA LYS A 11 -11.76 -13.81 11.95
C LYS A 11 -11.32 -12.34 12.02
N PHE A 12 -10.42 -12.04 12.95
CA PHE A 12 -9.91 -10.71 13.24
C PHE A 12 -8.38 -10.69 13.21
N CYS A 13 -7.81 -9.54 12.88
CA CYS A 13 -6.39 -9.25 12.96
C CYS A 13 -6.11 -8.26 14.09
N PHE A 14 -4.85 -8.14 14.48
CA PHE A 14 -4.47 -7.14 15.46
C PHE A 14 -4.56 -5.73 14.87
N ALA A 15 -4.95 -4.76 15.69
CA ALA A 15 -5.01 -3.36 15.28
C ALA A 15 -3.63 -2.84 14.83
N SER A 16 -2.57 -3.24 15.53
CA SER A 16 -1.18 -2.91 15.18
C SER A 16 -0.75 -3.46 13.83
N GLU A 17 -1.15 -4.68 13.48
CA GLU A 17 -0.87 -5.28 12.16
C GLU A 17 -1.59 -4.50 11.05
N PHE A 18 -2.85 -4.15 11.28
CA PHE A 18 -3.65 -3.36 10.34
C PHE A 18 -3.08 -1.96 10.16
N GLU A 19 -2.69 -1.30 11.25
CA GLU A 19 -2.04 0.01 11.21
C GLU A 19 -0.70 -0.03 10.48
N ALA A 20 0.15 -1.02 10.77
CA ALA A 20 1.43 -1.20 10.10
C ALA A 20 1.23 -1.41 8.58
N ALA A 21 0.30 -2.27 8.18
CA ALA A 21 -0.01 -2.49 6.76
C ALA A 21 -0.52 -1.22 6.07
N ARG A 22 -1.37 -0.45 6.74
CA ARG A 22 -1.87 0.84 6.24
C ARG A 22 -0.73 1.85 6.04
N LEU A 23 0.16 1.97 7.03
CA LEU A 23 1.28 2.90 7.02
C LEU A 23 2.32 2.51 5.95
N MET A 24 2.67 1.23 5.84
CA MET A 24 3.54 0.72 4.77
C MET A 24 2.92 0.94 3.39
N GLY A 25 1.60 0.72 3.28
CA GLY A 25 0.82 1.03 2.08
C GLY A 25 0.65 2.54 1.83
N GLY A 26 1.05 3.41 2.77
CA GLY A 26 0.90 4.87 2.67
C GLY A 26 -0.53 5.37 2.51
N PHE A 27 -1.51 4.62 3.03
CA PHE A 27 -2.91 4.98 2.89
C PHE A 27 -3.36 5.88 4.05
N SER A 28 -4.02 7.00 3.75
CA SER A 28 -4.74 7.76 4.78
C SER A 28 -5.93 6.95 5.32
N VAL A 29 -6.51 7.40 6.43
CA VAL A 29 -7.72 6.77 7.01
C VAL A 29 -8.87 6.80 6.01
N GLU A 30 -9.01 7.90 5.26
CA GLU A 30 -10.04 8.11 4.25
C GLU A 30 -9.84 7.20 3.04
N SER A 31 -8.60 7.03 2.58
CA SER A 31 -8.28 6.10 1.49
C SER A 31 -8.52 4.66 1.91
N THR A 32 -8.12 4.30 3.13
CA THR A 32 -8.38 2.98 3.73
C THR A 32 -9.88 2.69 3.81
N ALA A 33 -10.68 3.68 4.21
CA ALA A 33 -12.13 3.58 4.26
C ALA A 33 -12.74 3.27 2.89
N LYS A 34 -12.24 3.91 1.83
CA LYS A 34 -12.64 3.63 0.44
C LYS A 34 -12.27 2.20 0.01
N ILE A 35 -11.02 1.77 0.25
CA ILE A 35 -10.54 0.42 -0.11
C ILE A 35 -11.37 -0.66 0.59
N CYS A 36 -11.69 -0.45 1.87
CA CYS A 36 -12.47 -1.41 2.64
C CYS A 36 -13.99 -1.28 2.45
N CYS A 37 -14.48 -0.32 1.65
CA CYS A 37 -15.89 0.02 1.51
C CYS A 37 -16.59 0.24 2.86
N ARG A 38 -15.98 1.05 3.74
CA ARG A 38 -16.48 1.37 5.09
C ARG A 38 -16.37 2.86 5.39
N ASP A 39 -16.98 3.27 6.50
CA ASP A 39 -16.84 4.63 7.02
C ASP A 39 -15.45 4.83 7.66
N SER A 40 -14.87 6.01 7.47
CA SER A 40 -13.69 6.51 8.19
C SER A 40 -13.75 6.27 9.71
N ARG A 41 -14.92 6.42 10.34
CA ARG A 41 -15.11 6.15 11.77
C ARG A 41 -14.87 4.68 12.11
N THR A 42 -15.31 3.77 11.25
CA THR A 42 -15.08 2.33 11.44
C THR A 42 -13.59 2.01 11.39
N ILE A 43 -12.84 2.66 10.49
CA ILE A 43 -11.39 2.51 10.42
C ILE A 43 -10.71 3.04 11.68
N ARG A 44 -11.13 4.21 12.19
CA ARG A 44 -10.61 4.76 13.45
C ARG A 44 -10.91 3.84 14.64
N ASP A 45 -12.11 3.26 14.70
CA ASP A 45 -12.49 2.29 15.73
C ASP A 45 -11.61 1.03 15.69
N TRP A 46 -11.19 0.58 14.50
CA TRP A 46 -10.26 -0.54 14.35
C TRP A 46 -8.84 -0.19 14.79
N LEU A 47 -8.35 1.01 14.44
CA LEU A 47 -7.01 1.48 14.79
C LEU A 47 -6.86 1.72 16.30
N SER A 48 -7.89 2.27 16.95
CA SER A 48 -7.88 2.50 18.39
C SER A 48 -8.09 1.22 19.22
N GLY A 49 -8.43 0.11 18.57
CA GLY A 49 -8.81 -1.14 19.24
C GLY A 49 -10.20 -1.12 19.87
N ALA A 50 -10.98 -0.04 19.69
CA ALA A 50 -12.36 0.04 20.17
C ALA A 50 -13.28 -1.01 19.54
N LYS A 51 -12.98 -1.43 18.30
CA LYS A 51 -13.64 -2.55 17.62
C LYS A 51 -12.62 -3.51 17.04
N PRO A 52 -12.92 -4.82 17.01
CA PRO A 52 -12.02 -5.80 16.42
C PRO A 52 -11.94 -5.60 14.90
N CYS A 53 -10.72 -5.54 14.36
CA CYS A 53 -10.48 -5.39 12.92
C CYS A 53 -10.64 -6.75 12.22
N PRO A 54 -11.52 -6.88 11.21
CA PRO A 54 -11.68 -8.13 10.48
C PRO A 54 -10.44 -8.51 9.67
N ALA A 55 -10.08 -9.79 9.67
CA ALA A 55 -8.89 -10.28 8.94
C ALA A 55 -8.96 -10.04 7.42
N TRP A 56 -10.16 -9.94 6.84
CA TRP A 56 -10.33 -9.60 5.42
C TRP A 56 -9.90 -8.15 5.10
N ALA A 57 -10.06 -7.23 6.05
CA ALA A 57 -9.70 -5.82 5.86
C ALA A 57 -8.18 -5.67 5.74
N LEU A 58 -7.42 -6.35 6.63
CA LEU A 58 -5.97 -6.44 6.53
C LEU A 58 -5.53 -7.03 5.19
N ARG A 59 -6.15 -8.13 4.75
CA ARG A 59 -5.82 -8.75 3.45
C ARG A 59 -6.05 -7.81 2.28
N LEU A 60 -7.15 -7.06 2.27
CA LEU A 60 -7.41 -6.06 1.23
C LEU A 60 -6.32 -4.98 1.20
N ILE A 61 -5.94 -4.41 2.35
CA ILE A 61 -4.90 -3.38 2.40
C ILE A 61 -3.53 -3.92 1.94
N VAL A 62 -3.21 -5.16 2.31
CA VAL A 62 -1.97 -5.82 1.85
C VAL A 62 -2.01 -6.09 0.35
N LEU A 63 -3.16 -6.47 -0.21
CA LEU A 63 -3.32 -6.67 -1.65
C LEU A 63 -3.24 -5.35 -2.41
N GLU A 64 -3.94 -4.32 -1.93
CA GLU A 64 -3.96 -2.97 -2.52
C GLU A 64 -2.54 -2.40 -2.61
N SER A 65 -1.79 -2.48 -1.51
CA SER A 65 -0.42 -1.97 -1.43
C SER A 65 0.57 -2.71 -2.34
N ARG A 66 0.29 -3.95 -2.72
CA ARG A 66 1.18 -4.76 -3.55
C ARG A 66 0.81 -4.79 -5.03
N TYR A 67 -0.48 -4.70 -5.36
CA TYR A 67 -0.97 -5.13 -6.68
C TYR A 67 -1.82 -4.11 -7.44
N MET A 68 -2.23 -2.98 -6.86
CA MET A 68 -3.12 -2.07 -7.60
C MET A 68 -2.42 -1.25 -8.69
N ASP A 69 -1.18 -0.83 -8.48
CA ASP A 69 -0.37 -0.23 -9.54
C ASP A 69 -0.12 -1.22 -10.68
N ALA A 70 0.03 -2.52 -10.36
CA ALA A 70 0.31 -3.57 -11.33
C ALA A 70 -0.93 -4.05 -12.11
N LEU A 71 -2.09 -4.19 -11.44
CA LEU A 71 -3.27 -4.84 -12.00
C LEU A 71 -4.18 -3.88 -12.76
N TYR A 72 -4.31 -2.64 -12.30
CA TYR A 72 -5.34 -1.74 -12.84
C TYR A 72 -4.78 -0.62 -13.71
N ARG A 73 -3.45 -0.41 -13.73
CA ARG A 73 -2.81 0.76 -14.35
C ARG A 73 -3.51 2.08 -13.98
N LEU A 74 -4.28 2.08 -12.90
CA LEU A 74 -4.93 3.25 -12.36
C LEU A 74 -3.77 4.03 -11.78
N GLN A 75 -3.35 5.08 -12.49
CA GLN A 75 -2.39 6.04 -11.98
C GLN A 75 -3.00 6.63 -10.71
N THR A 76 -2.70 5.99 -9.58
CA THR A 76 -2.87 6.65 -8.30
C THR A 76 -2.00 7.91 -8.35
N PRO A 77 -2.39 9.03 -7.71
CA PRO A 77 -1.54 10.23 -7.66
C PRO A 77 -0.09 9.92 -7.21
N ARG A 78 0.07 8.83 -6.45
CA ARG A 78 1.34 8.28 -6.00
C ARG A 78 2.17 7.61 -7.10
N ALA A 79 1.55 6.84 -8.00
CA ALA A 79 2.20 6.31 -9.21
C ALA A 79 2.67 7.45 -10.14
N TYR A 80 1.91 8.55 -10.19
CA TYR A 80 2.29 9.75 -10.93
C TYR A 80 3.52 10.43 -10.31
N GLU A 81 3.52 10.73 -9.01
CA GLU A 81 4.67 11.35 -8.32
C GLU A 81 5.95 10.50 -8.40
N SER A 82 5.84 9.18 -8.20
CA SER A 82 6.98 8.26 -8.29
C SER A 82 7.52 8.13 -9.71
N MET A 83 6.66 8.13 -10.74
CA MET A 83 7.12 8.20 -12.14
C MET A 83 7.79 9.52 -12.48
N HIS A 84 7.30 10.65 -11.96
CA HIS A 84 7.89 11.97 -12.20
C HIS A 84 9.27 12.10 -11.55
N LEU A 85 9.43 11.60 -10.32
CA LEU A 85 10.74 11.50 -9.66
C LEU A 85 11.71 10.58 -10.42
N ALA A 86 11.25 9.41 -10.87
CA ALA A 86 12.08 8.47 -11.63
C ALA A 86 12.51 9.05 -12.99
N ARG A 87 11.63 9.76 -13.71
CA ARG A 87 11.97 10.47 -14.96
C ARG A 87 12.94 11.61 -14.73
N GLY A 88 12.75 12.40 -13.67
CA GLY A 88 13.66 13.49 -13.31
C GLY A 88 15.07 12.99 -12.98
N MET A 89 15.19 11.87 -12.27
CA MET A 89 16.48 11.25 -11.98
C MET A 89 17.15 10.66 -13.22
N ALA A 90 16.39 10.02 -14.11
CA ALA A 90 16.93 9.51 -15.38
C ALA A 90 17.46 10.63 -16.28
N ALA A 91 16.74 11.76 -16.37
CA ALA A 91 17.19 12.94 -17.12
C ALA A 91 18.50 13.52 -16.55
N ASN A 92 18.61 13.65 -15.23
CA ASN A 92 19.84 14.12 -14.57
C ASN A 92 21.04 13.16 -14.78
N GLN A 93 20.81 11.85 -14.78
CA GLN A 93 21.86 10.87 -15.07
C GLN A 93 22.37 10.97 -16.52
N GLN A 94 21.49 11.29 -17.46
CA GLN A 94 21.82 11.42 -18.88
C GLN A 94 22.62 12.70 -19.16
N VAL A 95 22.25 13.81 -18.50
CA VAL A 95 23.01 15.07 -18.52
C VAL A 95 24.40 14.89 -17.93
N ASN A 96 24.52 14.23 -16.78
CA ASN A 96 25.83 13.97 -16.15
C ASN A 96 26.73 13.08 -17.02
N LYS A 97 26.17 12.04 -17.67
CA LYS A 97 26.94 11.21 -18.62
C LYS A 97 27.40 11.98 -19.87
N ALA A 98 26.58 12.91 -20.36
CA ALA A 98 26.95 13.74 -21.50
C ALA A 98 28.03 14.77 -21.13
N ALA A 99 27.94 15.37 -19.94
CA ALA A 99 28.94 16.30 -19.43
C ALA A 99 30.31 15.65 -19.23
N ILE A 100 30.37 14.42 -18.70
CA ILE A 100 31.62 13.68 -18.52
C ILE A 100 32.30 13.37 -19.87
N ARG A 101 31.52 13.10 -20.93
CA ARG A 101 32.05 12.86 -22.29
C ARG A 101 32.59 14.10 -22.99
N LEU A 102 32.20 15.30 -22.57
CA LEU A 102 32.67 16.56 -23.15
C LEU A 102 33.98 17.08 -22.53
N ILE A 103 34.39 16.49 -21.39
CA ILE A 103 35.59 16.87 -20.64
C ILE A 103 36.74 15.84 -20.85
N SER A 104 36.45 14.72 -21.54
CA SER A 104 37.44 13.71 -21.96
C SER A 104 37.86 13.95 -23.42
#